data_AF-A0A956NSR7-F1
#
_entry.id   AF-A0A956NSR7-F1
#
_cell.length_a   1.000
_cell.length_b   1.000
_cell.length_c   1.000
_cell.angle_alpha   90.00
_cell.angle_beta   90.00
_cell.angle_gamma   90.00
#
_symmetry.space_group_name_H-M   'P 1'
#
loop_
_entity.id
_entity.type
_entity.pdbx_description
1 polymer ?
#
loop_
_entity_poly.entity_id
_entity_poly.type
_entity_poly.pdbx_seq_one_letter_code
_entity_poly.pdbx_strand_id
1 'polypeptide(L)'
;EVRQRLAQVAQMSMEEAREAFMSEVRHEAEHEANRVTKEVLEKAESEAKGRSREITLLSIQRFAAEHVADSTVRSIKIPSDEMKGRIIGREGRNIRAIERATGVDILVDDTPGVISVSCFDRVRQAIAAEALTKLVADGRVHPSRVEEVVEQVRRDMQERIVKYGNDAVVEANI
;
A
#
# COMPACT_ATOMS: atom_id res chain seq x y z
N GLU A 1 0.05 68.17 12.36
CA GLU A 1 0.87 67.50 11.34
C GLU A 1 1.56 68.42 10.34
N VAL A 2 0.85 69.19 9.49
CA VAL A 2 1.48 69.95 8.39
C VAL A 2 2.52 70.98 8.86
N ARG A 3 2.23 71.77 9.91
CA ARG A 3 3.20 72.71 10.53
C ARG A 3 4.43 72.01 11.14
N GLN A 4 4.27 70.79 11.66
CA GLN A 4 5.37 70.00 12.24
C GLN A 4 6.29 69.43 11.16
N ARG A 5 5.72 68.86 10.10
CA ARG A 5 6.48 68.39 8.92
C ARG A 5 7.25 69.54 8.27
N LEU A 6 6.64 70.72 8.14
CA LEU A 6 7.31 71.93 7.63
C LEU A 6 8.48 72.38 8.51
N ALA A 7 8.33 72.34 9.84
CA ALA A 7 9.41 72.70 10.77
C ALA A 7 10.57 71.68 10.72
N GLN A 8 10.26 70.39 10.55
CA GLN A 8 11.25 69.33 10.38
C GLN A 8 12.04 69.51 9.08
N VAL A 9 11.34 69.73 7.95
CA VAL A 9 11.97 69.97 6.65
C VAL A 9 12.80 71.25 6.63
N ALA A 10 12.37 72.30 7.35
CA ALA A 10 13.10 73.56 7.46
C ALA A 10 14.38 73.48 8.32
N GLN A 11 14.54 72.42 9.13
CA GLN A 11 15.72 72.20 9.98
C GLN A 11 16.72 71.20 9.42
N MET A 12 16.37 70.46 8.36
CA MET A 12 17.26 69.50 7.74
C MET A 12 18.13 70.18 6.67
N SER A 13 19.40 69.81 6.63
CA SER A 13 20.25 70.08 5.48
C SER A 13 19.80 69.23 4.28
N MET A 14 20.17 69.66 3.06
CA MET A 14 19.85 68.94 1.84
C MET A 14 20.40 67.50 1.84
N GLU A 15 21.52 67.29 2.54
CA GLU A 15 22.22 66.00 2.64
C GLU A 15 21.48 65.05 3.58
N GLU A 16 21.05 65.53 4.76
CA GLU A 16 20.22 64.76 5.71
C GLU A 16 18.86 64.40 5.11
N ALA A 17 18.23 65.31 4.37
CA ALA A 17 16.96 65.04 3.70
C ALA A 17 17.11 63.96 2.61
N ARG A 18 18.22 63.98 1.88
CA ARG A 18 18.55 62.96 0.87
C ARG A 18 18.79 61.60 1.53
N GLU A 19 19.53 61.56 2.63
CA GLU A 19 19.84 60.31 3.33
C GLU A 19 18.59 59.67 3.95
N ALA A 20 17.72 60.48 4.57
CA ALA A 20 16.44 60.04 5.10
C ALA A 20 15.53 59.46 4.00
N PHE A 21 15.41 60.15 2.86
CA PHE A 21 14.64 59.66 1.72
C PHE A 21 15.21 58.35 1.16
N MET A 22 16.53 58.26 1.00
CA MET A 22 17.18 57.02 0.53
C MET A 22 17.05 55.87 1.54
N SER A 23 16.92 56.16 2.84
CA SER A 23 16.63 55.16 3.87
C SER A 23 15.19 54.64 3.74
N GLU A 24 14.22 55.54 3.56
CA GLU A 24 12.81 55.20 3.38
C GLU A 24 12.58 54.36 2.12
N VAL A 25 13.17 54.78 0.98
CA VAL A 25 13.12 54.02 -0.28
C VAL A 25 13.73 52.63 -0.13
N ARG A 26 14.84 52.49 0.62
CA ARG A 26 15.44 51.17 0.89
C ARG A 26 14.50 50.30 1.72
N HIS A 27 13.89 50.86 2.75
CA HIS A 27 12.96 50.13 3.61
C HIS A 27 11.73 49.65 2.83
N GLU A 28 11.16 50.50 1.97
CA GLU A 28 10.02 50.15 1.12
C GLU A 28 10.37 49.07 0.09
N ALA A 29 11.53 49.20 -0.55
CA ALA A 29 12.03 48.19 -1.50
C ALA A 29 12.27 46.83 -0.83
N GLU A 30 12.82 46.82 0.38
CA GLU A 30 13.06 45.60 1.15
C GLU A 30 11.74 44.93 1.58
N HIS A 31 10.76 45.73 2.00
CA HIS A 31 9.44 45.24 2.34
C HIS A 31 8.72 44.60 1.13
N GLU A 32 8.81 45.25 -0.03
CA GLU A 32 8.22 44.72 -1.27
C GLU A 32 8.94 43.46 -1.75
N ALA A 33 10.27 43.42 -1.68
CA ALA A 33 11.05 42.23 -2.02
C ALA A 33 10.69 41.03 -1.14
N ASN A 34 10.50 41.25 0.16
CA ASN A 34 10.08 40.20 1.10
C ASN A 34 8.67 39.68 0.77
N ARG A 35 7.75 40.57 0.40
CA ARG A 35 6.39 40.20 -0.02
C ARG A 35 6.41 39.30 -1.25
N VAL A 36 7.13 39.72 -2.30
CA VAL A 36 7.27 38.94 -3.54
C VAL A 36 7.94 37.58 -3.27
N THR A 37 8.98 37.56 -2.43
CA THR A 37 9.68 36.31 -2.08
C THR A 37 8.73 35.32 -1.40
N LYS A 38 7.90 35.80 -0.46
CA LYS A 38 6.93 34.96 0.23
C LYS A 38 5.88 34.39 -0.73
N GLU A 39 5.32 35.21 -1.63
CA GLU A 39 4.36 34.75 -2.65
C GLU A 39 4.96 33.68 -3.57
N VAL A 40 6.22 33.84 -3.99
CA VAL A 40 6.92 32.86 -4.83
C VAL A 40 7.11 31.53 -4.11
N LEU A 41 7.52 31.56 -2.84
CA LEU A 41 7.73 30.37 -2.03
C LEU A 41 6.43 29.60 -1.80
N GLU A 42 5.34 30.29 -1.42
CA GLU A 42 4.03 29.67 -1.22
C GLU A 42 3.50 29.00 -2.49
N LYS A 43 3.68 29.67 -3.64
CA LYS A 43 3.29 29.11 -4.94
C LYS A 43 4.11 27.86 -5.29
N ALA A 44 5.42 27.90 -5.12
CA ALA A 44 6.31 26.77 -5.39
C ALA A 44 5.96 25.56 -4.52
N GLU A 45 5.68 25.77 -3.23
CA GLU A 45 5.32 24.69 -2.30
C GLU A 45 3.98 24.05 -2.67
N SER A 46 2.98 24.88 -3.03
CA SER A 46 1.67 24.39 -3.49
C SER A 46 1.77 23.57 -4.77
N GLU A 47 2.51 24.06 -5.77
CA GLU A 47 2.73 23.34 -7.03
C GLU A 47 3.51 22.04 -6.83
N ALA A 48 4.56 22.05 -6.00
CA ALA A 48 5.34 20.86 -5.66
C ALA A 48 4.46 19.80 -4.98
N LYS A 49 3.60 20.20 -4.04
CA LYS A 49 2.67 19.31 -3.36
C LYS A 49 1.64 18.72 -4.32
N GLY A 50 1.13 19.51 -5.25
CA GLY A 50 0.23 19.06 -6.32
C GLY A 50 0.90 18.00 -7.21
N ARG A 51 2.08 18.31 -7.76
CA ARG A 51 2.85 17.38 -8.59
C ARG A 51 3.26 16.11 -7.86
N SER A 52 3.69 16.21 -6.61
CA SER A 52 4.05 15.05 -5.79
C SER A 52 2.88 14.08 -5.63
N ARG A 53 1.68 14.60 -5.35
CA ARG A 53 0.46 13.79 -5.28
C ARG A 53 0.13 13.14 -6.62
N GLU A 54 0.23 13.88 -7.71
CA GLU A 54 -0.02 13.36 -9.06
C GLU A 54 0.94 12.22 -9.42
N ILE A 55 2.24 12.42 -9.21
CA ILE A 55 3.28 11.40 -9.46
C ILE A 55 3.01 10.16 -8.60
N THR A 56 2.67 10.35 -7.32
CA THR A 56 2.35 9.24 -6.41
C THR A 56 1.12 8.47 -6.91
N LEU A 57 0.07 9.17 -7.32
CA LEU A 57 -1.13 8.57 -7.86
C LEU A 57 -0.85 7.79 -9.15
N LEU A 58 -0.07 8.37 -10.06
CA LEU A 58 0.31 7.73 -11.33
C LEU A 58 1.15 6.47 -11.08
N SER A 59 2.02 6.51 -10.06
CA SER A 59 2.83 5.37 -9.65
C SER A 59 1.93 4.26 -9.09
N ILE A 60 1.00 4.60 -8.18
CA ILE A 60 0.01 3.65 -7.68
C ILE A 60 -0.80 3.06 -8.84
N GLN A 61 -1.31 3.87 -9.76
CA GLN A 61 -2.09 3.37 -10.90
C GLN A 61 -1.30 2.42 -11.80
N ARG A 62 -0.02 2.72 -12.07
CA ARG A 62 0.87 1.85 -12.87
C ARG A 62 1.16 0.51 -12.17
N PHE A 63 1.51 0.55 -10.89
CA PHE A 63 1.95 -0.66 -10.16
C PHE A 63 0.80 -1.46 -9.54
N ALA A 64 -0.33 -0.84 -9.22
CA ALA A 64 -1.47 -1.53 -8.64
C ALA A 64 -2.09 -2.54 -9.62
N ALA A 65 -2.20 -2.22 -10.90
CA ALA A 65 -2.75 -3.16 -11.88
C ALA A 65 -1.85 -4.40 -12.06
N GLU A 66 -0.53 -4.22 -12.07
CA GLU A 66 0.42 -5.33 -12.22
C GLU A 66 0.57 -6.18 -10.95
N HIS A 67 0.43 -5.60 -9.75
CA HIS A 67 0.62 -6.35 -8.49
C HIS A 67 -0.68 -6.87 -7.84
N VAL A 68 -1.85 -6.30 -8.14
CA VAL A 68 -3.12 -6.77 -7.54
C VAL A 68 -3.63 -8.05 -8.21
N ALA A 69 -3.33 -8.26 -9.50
CA ALA A 69 -3.74 -9.47 -10.21
C ALA A 69 -3.05 -10.74 -9.66
N ASP A 70 -1.85 -10.62 -9.08
CA ASP A 70 -1.03 -11.74 -8.61
C ASP A 70 -1.05 -11.95 -7.08
N SER A 71 -1.85 -11.18 -6.33
CA SER A 71 -1.60 -11.02 -4.88
C SER A 71 -2.67 -11.43 -3.87
N THR A 72 -3.87 -11.80 -4.29
CA THR A 72 -4.93 -12.20 -3.33
C THR A 72 -5.66 -13.46 -3.72
N VAL A 73 -5.64 -13.85 -4.99
CA VAL A 73 -6.36 -15.02 -5.50
C VAL A 73 -5.39 -16.02 -6.08
N ARG A 74 -5.45 -17.27 -5.61
CA ARG A 74 -4.65 -18.38 -6.11
C ARG A 74 -5.56 -19.46 -6.68
N SER A 75 -5.48 -19.68 -7.99
CA SER A 75 -6.27 -20.72 -8.66
C SER A 75 -5.61 -22.09 -8.51
N ILE A 76 -6.43 -23.10 -8.22
CA ILE A 76 -6.04 -24.50 -8.05
C ILE A 76 -6.78 -25.32 -9.09
N LYS A 77 -6.02 -26.13 -9.84
CA LYS A 77 -6.57 -27.07 -10.82
C LYS A 77 -7.09 -28.31 -10.10
N ILE A 78 -8.34 -28.66 -10.37
CA ILE A 78 -9.03 -29.82 -9.83
C ILE A 78 -9.17 -30.85 -10.98
N PRO A 79 -8.87 -32.14 -10.73
CA PRO A 79 -8.82 -33.16 -11.78
C PRO A 79 -10.17 -33.48 -12.43
N SER A 80 -11.29 -33.22 -11.76
CA SER A 80 -12.63 -33.45 -12.30
C SER A 80 -13.69 -32.61 -11.58
N ASP A 81 -14.81 -32.35 -12.24
CA ASP A 81 -15.95 -31.67 -11.60
C ASP A 81 -16.62 -32.53 -10.51
N GLU A 82 -16.46 -33.85 -10.57
CA GLU A 82 -16.86 -34.73 -9.47
C GLU A 82 -16.06 -34.42 -8.20
N MET A 83 -14.74 -34.21 -8.34
CA MET A 83 -13.89 -33.79 -7.23
C MET A 83 -14.26 -32.38 -6.76
N LYS A 84 -14.57 -31.44 -7.67
CA LYS A 84 -15.09 -30.10 -7.34
C LYS A 84 -16.35 -30.22 -6.48
N GLY A 85 -17.29 -31.10 -6.84
CA GLY A 85 -18.51 -31.38 -6.06
C GLY A 85 -18.22 -31.96 -4.67
N ARG A 86 -17.23 -32.85 -4.53
CA ARG A 86 -16.80 -33.37 -3.21
C ARG A 86 -16.16 -32.30 -2.33
N ILE A 87 -15.37 -31.40 -2.91
CA ILE A 87 -14.74 -30.28 -2.19
C ILE A 87 -15.80 -29.32 -1.65
N ILE A 88 -16.84 -29.02 -2.44
CA ILE A 88 -17.97 -28.19 -1.99
C ILE A 88 -18.74 -28.93 -0.88
N GLY A 89 -19.09 -30.19 -1.12
CA GLY A 89 -19.91 -30.99 -0.22
C GLY A 89 -21.39 -30.55 -0.24
N ARG A 90 -22.26 -31.34 0.37
CA ARG A 90 -23.69 -31.00 0.48
C ARG A 90 -23.84 -29.69 1.26
N GLU A 91 -24.57 -28.72 0.70
CA GLU A 91 -24.77 -27.37 1.27
C GLU A 91 -23.49 -26.58 1.56
N GLY A 92 -22.38 -26.90 0.87
CA GLY A 92 -21.10 -26.23 1.13
C GLY A 92 -20.47 -26.62 2.48
N ARG A 93 -20.85 -27.76 3.07
CA ARG A 93 -20.32 -28.17 4.38
C ARG A 93 -18.80 -28.34 4.39
N ASN A 94 -18.24 -28.88 3.31
CA ASN A 94 -16.82 -29.18 3.22
C ASN A 94 -16.02 -27.91 2.94
N ILE A 95 -16.44 -27.11 1.96
CA ILE A 95 -15.76 -25.84 1.64
C ILE A 95 -15.74 -24.91 2.86
N ARG A 96 -16.86 -24.78 3.60
CA ARG A 96 -16.91 -24.02 4.86
C ARG A 96 -16.00 -24.58 5.95
N ALA A 97 -15.77 -25.89 5.99
CA ALA A 97 -14.83 -26.47 6.94
C ALA A 97 -13.39 -26.06 6.60
N ILE A 98 -13.05 -26.04 5.31
CA ILE A 98 -11.73 -25.60 4.82
C ILE A 98 -11.54 -24.11 5.11
N GLU A 99 -12.53 -23.29 4.78
CA GLU A 99 -12.52 -21.84 5.05
C GLU A 99 -12.34 -21.55 6.55
N ARG A 100 -13.08 -22.24 7.43
CA ARG A 100 -12.92 -22.08 8.89
C ARG A 100 -11.56 -22.54 9.40
N ALA A 101 -11.05 -23.68 8.92
CA ALA A 101 -9.78 -24.23 9.38
C ALA A 101 -8.58 -23.38 8.94
N THR A 102 -8.64 -22.83 7.72
CA THR A 102 -7.53 -22.09 7.12
C THR A 102 -7.64 -20.56 7.27
N GLY A 103 -8.85 -20.04 7.46
CA GLY A 103 -9.14 -18.61 7.54
C GLY A 103 -9.03 -17.90 6.19
N VAL A 104 -9.39 -18.57 5.10
CA VAL A 104 -9.41 -18.03 3.73
C VAL A 104 -10.84 -18.10 3.17
N ASP A 105 -11.10 -17.37 2.09
CA ASP A 105 -12.34 -17.47 1.32
C ASP A 105 -12.10 -18.32 0.07
N ILE A 106 -12.97 -19.30 -0.20
CA ILE A 106 -12.84 -20.14 -1.39
C ILE A 106 -13.93 -19.79 -2.39
N LEU A 107 -13.51 -19.33 -3.56
CA LEU A 107 -14.35 -18.93 -4.66
C LEU A 107 -14.50 -20.09 -5.64
N VAL A 108 -15.75 -20.47 -5.89
CA VAL A 108 -16.12 -21.47 -6.89
C VAL A 108 -16.82 -20.72 -8.02
N ASP A 109 -16.17 -20.64 -9.17
CA ASP A 109 -16.69 -20.01 -10.39
C ASP A 109 -17.24 -21.06 -11.37
N ASP A 110 -17.80 -20.57 -12.48
CA ASP A 110 -18.33 -21.41 -13.57
C ASP A 110 -17.22 -22.08 -14.39
N THR A 111 -15.94 -21.83 -14.07
CA THR A 111 -14.79 -22.45 -14.74
C THR A 111 -14.70 -23.94 -14.36
N PRO A 112 -14.81 -24.88 -15.31
CA PRO A 112 -14.69 -26.31 -15.02
C PRO A 112 -13.30 -26.66 -14.48
N GLY A 113 -13.23 -27.54 -13.48
CA GLY A 113 -11.94 -28.02 -12.95
C GLY A 113 -11.05 -26.95 -12.31
N VAL A 114 -11.58 -25.78 -11.94
CA VAL A 114 -10.82 -24.74 -11.22
C VAL A 114 -11.56 -24.30 -9.96
N ILE A 115 -10.80 -24.07 -8.89
CA ILE A 115 -11.25 -23.42 -7.65
C ILE A 115 -10.24 -22.33 -7.30
N SER A 116 -10.71 -21.18 -6.85
CA SER A 116 -9.87 -20.04 -6.52
C SER A 116 -9.85 -19.78 -5.01
N VAL A 117 -8.67 -19.63 -4.43
CA VAL A 117 -8.47 -19.34 -3.00
C VAL A 117 -8.12 -17.87 -2.82
N SER A 118 -8.98 -17.13 -2.14
CA SER A 118 -8.83 -15.71 -1.85
C SER A 118 -8.37 -15.49 -0.40
N CYS A 119 -7.21 -14.86 -0.22
CA CYS A 119 -6.72 -14.43 1.09
C CYS A 119 -5.61 -13.38 0.93
N PHE A 120 -5.58 -12.40 1.85
CA PHE A 120 -4.50 -11.40 1.91
C PHE A 120 -3.21 -11.95 2.54
N ASP A 121 -3.35 -12.86 3.52
CA ASP A 121 -2.22 -13.51 4.18
C ASP A 121 -1.67 -14.64 3.28
N ARG A 122 -0.46 -14.44 2.75
CA ARG A 122 0.19 -15.39 1.84
C ARG A 122 0.50 -16.73 2.48
N VAL A 123 0.76 -16.76 3.79
CA VAL A 123 1.01 -18.00 4.51
C VAL A 123 -0.29 -18.80 4.61
N ARG A 124 -1.40 -18.16 4.99
CA ARG A 124 -2.72 -18.82 5.00
C ARG A 124 -3.16 -19.28 3.62
N GLN A 125 -2.96 -18.43 2.61
CA GLN A 125 -3.25 -18.78 1.22
C GLN A 125 -2.46 -20.02 0.76
N ALA A 126 -1.18 -20.09 1.12
CA ALA A 126 -0.33 -21.25 0.81
C ALA A 126 -0.77 -22.51 1.58
N ILE A 127 -1.10 -22.39 2.86
CA ILE A 127 -1.62 -23.50 3.68
C ILE A 127 -2.91 -24.06 3.07
N ALA A 128 -3.87 -23.18 2.72
CA ALA A 128 -5.12 -23.59 2.09
C ALA A 128 -4.91 -24.27 0.74
N ALA A 129 -4.01 -23.73 -0.09
CA ALA A 129 -3.72 -24.31 -1.40
C ALA A 129 -3.05 -25.68 -1.32
N GLU A 130 -2.10 -25.84 -0.41
CA GLU A 130 -1.42 -27.12 -0.19
C GLU A 130 -2.37 -28.15 0.45
N ALA A 131 -3.19 -27.73 1.42
CA ALA A 131 -4.21 -28.60 2.01
C ALA A 131 -5.23 -29.08 0.97
N LEU A 132 -5.72 -28.19 0.11
CA LEU A 132 -6.62 -28.55 -1.00
C LEU A 132 -5.95 -29.56 -1.95
N THR A 133 -4.68 -29.36 -2.29
CA THR A 133 -3.93 -30.28 -3.15
C THR A 133 -3.79 -31.66 -2.52
N LYS A 134 -3.47 -31.74 -1.23
CA LYS A 134 -3.38 -33.01 -0.47
C LYS A 134 -4.75 -33.70 -0.36
N LEU A 135 -5.82 -32.96 -0.09
CA LEU A 135 -7.20 -33.49 0.00
C LEU A 135 -7.71 -34.02 -1.35
N VAL A 136 -7.36 -33.36 -2.46
CA VAL A 136 -7.69 -33.81 -3.82
C VAL A 136 -6.96 -35.10 -4.15
N ALA A 137 -5.68 -35.21 -3.79
CA ALA A 137 -4.89 -36.43 -4.00
C ALA A 137 -5.41 -37.62 -3.17
N ASP A 138 -5.86 -37.37 -1.94
CA ASP A 138 -6.48 -38.38 -1.06
C ASP A 138 -7.91 -38.76 -1.52
N GLY A 139 -8.61 -37.84 -2.20
CA GLY A 139 -9.96 -38.03 -2.73
C GLY A 139 -11.07 -38.10 -1.66
N ARG A 140 -10.71 -37.91 -0.39
CA ARG A 140 -11.59 -37.92 0.78
C ARG A 140 -11.68 -36.52 1.39
N VAL A 141 -12.79 -35.84 1.11
CA VAL A 141 -13.06 -34.51 1.67
C VAL A 141 -14.22 -34.58 2.65
N HIS A 142 -13.90 -34.56 3.95
CA HIS A 142 -14.88 -34.45 5.04
C HIS A 142 -14.28 -33.60 6.18
N PRO A 143 -15.10 -32.95 7.02
CA PRO A 143 -14.62 -31.94 7.97
C PRO A 143 -13.47 -32.39 8.87
N SER A 144 -13.53 -33.60 9.44
CA SER A 144 -12.46 -34.10 10.32
C SER A 144 -11.11 -34.28 9.61
N ARG A 145 -11.12 -34.65 8.32
CA ARG A 145 -9.89 -34.82 7.54
C ARG A 145 -9.33 -33.48 7.10
N VAL A 146 -10.22 -32.52 6.80
CA VAL A 146 -9.81 -31.14 6.50
C VAL A 146 -9.02 -30.57 7.66
N GLU A 147 -9.54 -30.67 8.89
CA GLU A 147 -8.85 -30.16 10.08
C GLU A 147 -7.49 -30.83 10.29
N GLU A 148 -7.41 -32.16 10.16
CA GLU A 148 -6.16 -32.92 10.28
C GLU A 148 -5.11 -32.50 9.24
N VAL A 149 -5.51 -32.43 7.97
CA VAL A 149 -4.60 -32.07 6.86
C VAL A 149 -4.14 -30.62 6.97
N VAL A 150 -5.04 -29.69 7.35
CA VAL A 150 -4.69 -28.28 7.53
C VAL A 150 -3.69 -28.11 8.66
N GLU A 151 -3.87 -28.78 9.79
CA GLU A 151 -2.91 -28.73 10.91
C GLU A 151 -1.56 -29.34 10.53
N GLN A 152 -1.56 -30.45 9.79
CA GLN A 152 -0.31 -31.02 9.27
C GLN A 152 0.42 -30.03 8.35
N VAL A 153 -0.27 -29.48 7.36
CA VAL A 153 0.32 -28.50 6.42
C VAL A 153 0.80 -27.25 7.15
N ARG A 154 0.09 -26.78 8.17
CA ARG A 154 0.51 -25.63 8.97
C ARG A 154 1.84 -25.89 9.69
N ARG A 155 2.04 -27.09 10.24
CA ARG A 155 3.33 -27.49 10.85
C ARG A 155 4.44 -27.59 9.81
N ASP A 156 4.19 -28.31 8.72
CA ASP A 156 5.16 -28.46 7.62
C ASP A 156 5.59 -27.08 7.07
N MET A 157 4.64 -26.16 6.91
CA MET A 157 4.90 -24.80 6.44
C MET A 157 5.77 -24.02 7.43
N GLN A 158 5.49 -24.11 8.73
CA GLN A 158 6.27 -23.41 9.76
C GLN A 158 7.72 -23.91 9.78
N GLU A 159 7.94 -25.21 9.69
CA GLU A 159 9.28 -25.80 9.62
C GLU A 159 10.03 -25.32 8.38
N ARG A 160 9.36 -25.27 7.22
CA ARG A 160 9.93 -24.75 5.97
C ARG A 160 10.28 -23.27 6.07
N ILE A 161 9.43 -22.45 6.67
CA ILE A 161 9.69 -21.02 6.86
C ILE A 161 10.97 -20.82 7.67
N VAL A 162 11.11 -21.54 8.79
CA VAL A 162 12.31 -21.45 9.64
C VAL A 162 13.55 -21.93 8.88
N LYS A 163 13.45 -23.06 8.19
CA LYS A 163 14.55 -23.62 7.40
C LYS A 163 15.02 -22.65 6.32
N TYR A 164 14.11 -22.15 5.49
CA TYR A 164 14.46 -21.20 4.42
C TYR A 164 14.96 -19.87 4.98
N GLY A 165 14.46 -19.43 6.13
CA GLY A 165 14.98 -18.26 6.83
C GLY A 165 16.45 -18.44 7.22
N ASN A 166 16.81 -19.59 7.79
CA ASN A 166 18.20 -19.92 8.14
C ASN A 166 19.08 -20.03 6.89
N ASP A 167 18.60 -20.71 5.84
CA ASP A 167 19.33 -20.87 4.58
C ASP A 167 19.60 -19.51 3.92
N ALA A 168 18.62 -18.59 3.94
CA ALA A 168 18.75 -17.24 3.39
C ALA A 168 19.74 -16.37 4.18
N VAL A 169 19.80 -16.51 5.51
CA VAL A 169 20.79 -15.81 6.34
C VAL A 169 22.20 -16.26 5.98
N VAL A 170 22.40 -17.59 5.87
CA VAL A 170 23.67 -18.18 5.43
C VAL A 170 24.06 -17.70 4.02
N GLU A 171 23.11 -17.68 3.08
CA GLU A 171 23.34 -17.23 1.70
C GLU A 171 23.66 -15.73 1.62
N ALA A 172 23.00 -14.91 2.44
CA ALA A 172 23.23 -13.46 2.50
C ALA A 172 24.50 -13.07 3.27
N ASN A 173 25.24 -14.03 3.84
CA ASN A 173 26.40 -13.79 4.71
C ASN A 173 26.09 -12.81 5.87
N ILE A 174 24.90 -12.92 6.45
CA ILE A 174 24.50 -12.22 7.69
C ILE A 174 24.63 -13.20 8.86
#